data_AF-A0A434L2S8-F1
#
_entry.id   AF-A0A434L2S8-F1
#
_cell.length_a   1.000
_cell.length_b   1.000
_cell.length_c   1.000
_cell.angle_alpha   90.00
_cell.angle_beta   90.00
_cell.angle_gamma   90.00
#
_symmetry.space_group_name_H-M   'P 1'
#
loop_
_entity.id
_entity.type
_entity.pdbx_description
1 polymer ?
#
loop_
_entity_poly.entity_id
_entity_poly.type
_entity_poly.pdbx_seq_one_letter_code
_entity_poly.pdbx_strand_id
1 'polypeptide(L)'
;VWIGLISYSLYLVHWPLNAFAHYLSFQKLDPLMTGAMLVASLALAAFSWKFVEQPFRQKRAFTAPGPIFAFSALAIVVLCAGGAAGALGNGFPQRFPDYVQRRISVGDWRNGICFNEGTSRIESWNMEDCTRTRGFPTTVFLWGDSFAAHYVSGLGANINRLQANIVEYTYAGCPPILSYYSYARLDCVRFNRKALDIILEADIKTVILSGKWSDYEVRGFDGLQQTIDTLRALGVRVFVIGQSPQFPTDVRKIAFFAKRQNLDDTSWPMAMDPGINERVRSFTKGATFIDPLKFLCSAGRCPYSDRGEFMYFDYGHFSSAGATLAISKYWPAFGKDNALPKTK
;
A
#
# COMPACT_ATOMS: atom_id res chain seq x y z
N VAL A 1 24.06 -35.46 -22.65
CA VAL A 1 23.44 -34.50 -21.72
C VAL A 1 23.33 -33.13 -22.38
N TRP A 2 22.27 -32.87 -23.17
CA TRP A 2 22.11 -31.63 -23.95
C TRP A 2 21.65 -30.45 -23.08
N ILE A 3 20.78 -30.70 -22.10
CA ILE A 3 20.31 -29.69 -21.14
C ILE A 3 21.47 -29.10 -20.33
N GLY A 4 22.46 -29.93 -19.96
CA GLY A 4 23.67 -29.47 -19.28
C GLY A 4 24.49 -28.48 -20.11
N LEU A 5 24.51 -28.64 -21.44
CA LEU A 5 25.27 -27.76 -22.34
C LEU A 5 24.72 -26.33 -22.39
N ILE A 6 23.39 -26.17 -22.31
CA ILE A 6 22.75 -24.85 -22.38
C ILE A 6 22.53 -24.22 -21.00
N SER A 7 22.95 -24.87 -19.92
CA SER A 7 22.60 -24.50 -18.54
C SER A 7 23.03 -23.08 -18.15
N TYR A 8 24.22 -22.65 -18.57
CA TYR A 8 24.71 -21.29 -18.34
C TYR A 8 23.87 -20.25 -19.09
N SER A 9 23.67 -20.46 -20.39
CA SER A 9 22.80 -19.60 -21.21
C SER A 9 21.37 -19.56 -20.67
N LEU A 10 20.83 -20.69 -20.20
CA LEU A 10 19.50 -20.77 -19.58
C LEU A 10 19.42 -19.95 -18.29
N TYR A 11 20.44 -20.06 -17.42
CA TYR A 11 20.54 -19.25 -16.20
C TYR A 11 20.45 -17.74 -16.51
N LEU A 12 21.08 -17.27 -17.60
CA LEU A 12 21.07 -15.85 -17.97
C LEU A 12 19.71 -15.36 -18.48
N VAL A 13 18.95 -16.18 -19.22
CA VAL A 13 17.75 -15.70 -19.94
C VAL A 13 16.42 -15.96 -19.25
N HIS A 14 16.31 -17.03 -18.45
CA HIS A 14 15.03 -17.42 -17.85
C HIS A 14 14.52 -16.37 -16.85
N TRP A 15 15.41 -15.78 -16.05
CA TRP A 15 15.05 -14.79 -15.04
C TRP A 15 14.56 -13.47 -15.65
N PRO A 16 15.27 -12.83 -16.61
CA PRO A 16 14.77 -11.64 -17.27
C PRO A 16 13.38 -11.84 -17.89
N LEU A 17 13.18 -12.97 -18.58
CA LEU A 17 11.89 -13.29 -19.20
C LEU A 17 10.77 -13.41 -18.15
N ASN A 18 11.06 -14.08 -17.02
CA ASN A 18 10.14 -14.15 -15.90
C ASN A 18 9.83 -12.78 -15.29
N ALA A 19 10.86 -11.98 -15.04
CA ALA A 19 10.71 -10.64 -14.48
C ALA A 19 9.84 -9.75 -15.38
N PHE A 20 10.10 -9.72 -16.70
CA PHE A 20 9.30 -8.93 -17.63
C PHE A 20 7.84 -9.39 -17.70
N ALA A 21 7.58 -10.70 -17.72
CA ALA A 21 6.21 -11.21 -17.72
C ALA A 21 5.44 -10.78 -16.47
N HIS A 22 6.06 -10.85 -15.30
CA HIS A 22 5.44 -10.36 -14.06
C HIS A 22 5.25 -8.84 -14.03
N TYR A 23 6.23 -8.07 -14.53
CA TYR A 23 6.13 -6.61 -14.58
C TYR A 23 5.06 -6.09 -15.54
N LEU A 24 4.70 -6.86 -16.58
CA LEU A 24 3.69 -6.43 -17.55
C LEU A 24 2.29 -6.92 -17.21
N SER A 25 2.16 -8.05 -16.50
CA SER A 25 0.86 -8.65 -16.20
C SER A 25 0.20 -8.08 -14.94
N PHE A 26 0.98 -7.67 -13.92
CA PHE A 26 0.47 -7.25 -12.60
C PHE A 26 -0.54 -8.24 -11.96
N GLN A 27 -0.52 -9.49 -12.40
CA GLN A 27 -1.43 -10.55 -12.03
C GLN A 27 -0.67 -11.87 -11.95
N LYS A 28 -1.32 -12.91 -11.41
CA LYS A 28 -0.78 -14.27 -11.50
C LYS A 28 -0.72 -14.68 -12.97
N LEU A 29 0.43 -15.20 -13.37
CA LEU A 29 0.62 -15.72 -14.73
C LEU A 29 -0.19 -16.99 -14.89
N ASP A 30 -0.95 -17.07 -15.98
CA ASP A 30 -1.71 -18.25 -16.36
C ASP A 30 -0.76 -19.44 -16.66
N PRO A 31 -1.15 -20.70 -16.42
CA PRO A 31 -0.30 -21.85 -16.74
C PRO A 31 0.13 -21.91 -18.20
N LEU A 32 -0.71 -21.43 -19.14
CA LEU A 32 -0.34 -21.36 -20.55
C LEU A 32 0.81 -20.39 -20.79
N MET A 33 0.74 -19.20 -20.20
CA MET A 33 1.81 -18.19 -20.28
C MET A 33 3.10 -18.74 -19.65
N THR A 34 2.98 -19.40 -18.50
CA THR A 34 4.12 -20.03 -17.80
C THR A 34 4.78 -21.10 -18.69
N GLY A 35 3.98 -21.94 -19.36
CA GLY A 35 4.48 -22.92 -20.33
C GLY A 35 5.18 -22.27 -21.52
N ALA A 36 4.59 -21.22 -22.09
CA ALA A 36 5.18 -20.47 -23.20
C ALA A 36 6.53 -19.83 -22.81
N MET A 37 6.63 -19.29 -21.59
CA MET A 37 7.87 -18.70 -21.05
C MET A 37 8.97 -19.75 -20.85
N LEU A 38 8.62 -20.97 -20.42
CA LEU A 38 9.56 -22.06 -20.30
C LEU A 38 10.12 -22.46 -21.67
N VAL A 39 9.25 -22.63 -22.67
CA VAL A 39 9.66 -22.95 -24.05
C VAL A 39 10.52 -21.83 -24.63
N ALA A 40 10.13 -20.56 -24.45
CA ALA A 40 10.89 -19.41 -24.90
C ALA A 40 12.28 -19.34 -24.23
N SER A 41 12.36 -19.63 -22.93
CA SER A 41 13.63 -19.64 -22.19
C SER A 41 14.58 -20.71 -22.72
N LEU A 42 14.08 -21.93 -22.99
CA LEU A 42 14.88 -23.01 -23.58
C LEU A 42 15.34 -22.68 -25.01
N ALA A 43 14.46 -22.08 -25.83
CA ALA A 43 14.78 -21.69 -27.20
C ALA A 43 15.87 -20.59 -27.22
N LEU A 44 15.71 -19.54 -26.40
CA LEU A 44 16.70 -18.47 -26.25
C LEU A 44 18.01 -18.98 -25.68
N ALA A 45 17.97 -19.91 -24.73
CA ALA A 45 19.16 -20.54 -24.18
C ALA A 45 19.92 -21.36 -25.24
N ALA A 46 19.22 -22.17 -26.04
CA ALA A 46 19.82 -22.95 -27.11
C ALA A 46 20.41 -22.05 -28.21
N PHE A 47 19.74 -20.95 -28.54
CA PHE A 47 20.24 -19.94 -29.48
C PHE A 47 21.49 -19.24 -28.94
N SER A 48 21.44 -18.72 -27.71
CA SER A 48 22.57 -18.10 -27.02
C SER A 48 23.76 -19.06 -26.94
N TRP A 49 23.51 -20.31 -26.56
CA TRP A 49 24.55 -21.32 -26.47
C TRP A 49 25.24 -21.57 -27.82
N LYS A 50 24.47 -21.75 -28.90
CA LYS A 50 25.01 -22.09 -30.22
C LYS A 50 25.73 -20.91 -30.88
N PHE A 51 25.19 -19.70 -30.75
CA PHE A 51 25.64 -18.54 -31.54
C PHE A 51 26.46 -17.52 -30.72
N VAL A 52 26.41 -17.58 -29.39
CA VAL A 52 27.18 -16.69 -28.51
C VAL A 52 28.17 -17.50 -27.69
N GLU A 53 27.71 -18.49 -26.93
CA GLU A 53 28.60 -19.22 -26.01
C GLU A 53 29.65 -20.06 -26.75
N GLN A 54 29.24 -20.88 -27.73
CA GLN A 54 30.16 -21.74 -28.46
C GLN A 54 31.24 -20.98 -29.26
N PRO A 55 30.94 -19.92 -30.03
CA PRO A 55 31.96 -19.19 -30.77
C PRO A 55 33.03 -18.58 -29.86
N PHE A 56 32.64 -18.01 -28.71
CA PHE A 56 33.59 -17.43 -27.76
C PHE A 56 34.35 -18.49 -26.97
N ARG A 57 33.77 -19.67 -26.75
CA ARG A 57 34.44 -20.78 -26.07
C ARG A 57 35.45 -21.52 -26.96
N GLN A 58 35.18 -21.63 -28.26
CA GLN A 58 35.97 -22.45 -29.18
C GLN A 58 36.96 -21.66 -30.05
N LYS A 59 36.73 -20.37 -30.32
CA LYS A 59 37.58 -19.58 -31.23
C LYS A 59 38.51 -18.63 -30.45
N ARG A 60 39.82 -18.95 -30.45
CA ARG A 60 40.91 -18.12 -29.87
C ARG A 60 41.06 -16.72 -30.49
N ALA A 61 40.43 -16.46 -31.63
CA ALA A 61 40.51 -15.15 -32.30
C ALA A 61 39.87 -14.01 -31.48
N PHE A 62 38.89 -14.33 -30.62
CA PHE A 62 38.21 -13.36 -29.76
C PHE A 62 38.85 -13.22 -28.36
N THR A 63 39.95 -13.93 -28.09
CA THR A 63 40.62 -13.94 -26.78
C THR A 63 41.91 -13.11 -26.75
N ALA A 64 42.21 -12.35 -27.80
CA ALA A 64 43.37 -11.46 -27.82
C ALA A 64 43.15 -10.23 -26.91
N PRO A 65 44.15 -9.77 -26.13
CA PRO A 65 43.97 -8.70 -25.14
C PRO A 65 43.49 -7.37 -25.75
N GLY A 66 44.03 -6.96 -26.90
CA GLY A 66 43.72 -5.66 -27.53
C GLY A 66 42.23 -5.48 -27.85
N PRO A 67 41.61 -6.38 -28.66
CA PRO A 67 40.18 -6.33 -28.93
C PRO A 67 39.32 -6.43 -27.66
N ILE A 68 39.69 -7.27 -26.69
CA ILE A 68 38.94 -7.39 -25.43
C ILE A 68 38.89 -6.04 -24.71
N PHE A 69 40.05 -5.38 -24.52
CA PHE A 69 40.10 -4.09 -23.85
C PHE A 69 39.36 -3.00 -24.64
N ALA A 70 39.45 -3.00 -25.97
CA ALA A 70 38.72 -2.06 -26.81
C ALA A 70 37.19 -2.25 -26.70
N PHE A 71 36.70 -3.50 -26.78
CA PHE A 71 35.27 -3.79 -26.61
C PHE A 71 34.77 -3.48 -25.19
N SER A 72 35.60 -3.77 -24.18
CA SER A 72 35.27 -3.48 -22.78
C SER A 72 35.21 -1.97 -22.54
N ALA A 73 36.20 -1.21 -23.04
CA ALA A 73 36.21 0.24 -22.95
C ALA A 73 35.02 0.85 -23.69
N LEU A 74 34.69 0.37 -24.88
CA LEU A 74 33.51 0.81 -25.62
C LEU A 74 32.22 0.51 -24.85
N ALA A 75 32.08 -0.70 -24.29
CA ALA A 75 30.92 -1.06 -23.49
C ALA A 75 30.77 -0.15 -22.26
N ILE A 76 31.88 0.14 -21.57
CA ILE A 76 31.91 1.09 -20.44
C ILE A 76 31.47 2.47 -20.91
N VAL A 77 32.04 2.99 -22.00
CA VAL A 77 31.68 4.31 -22.55
C VAL A 77 30.19 4.37 -22.89
N VAL A 78 29.64 3.33 -23.54
CA VAL A 78 28.21 3.26 -23.89
C VAL A 78 27.34 3.21 -22.63
N LEU A 79 27.70 2.41 -21.62
CA LEU A 79 26.97 2.34 -20.36
C LEU A 79 27.04 3.65 -19.57
N CYS A 80 28.21 4.28 -19.51
CA CYS A 80 28.38 5.59 -18.87
C CYS A 80 27.62 6.69 -19.60
N ALA A 81 27.66 6.71 -20.94
CA ALA A 81 26.90 7.66 -21.74
C ALA A 81 25.38 7.46 -21.57
N GLY A 82 24.90 6.21 -21.59
CA GLY A 82 23.51 5.88 -21.33
C GLY A 82 23.07 6.23 -19.91
N GLY A 83 23.91 5.95 -18.92
CA GLY A 83 23.69 6.32 -17.51
C GLY A 83 23.66 7.83 -17.30
N ALA A 84 24.61 8.56 -17.91
CA ALA A 84 24.65 10.03 -17.87
C ALA A 84 23.43 10.65 -18.57
N ALA A 85 23.05 10.13 -19.74
CA ALA A 85 21.85 10.58 -20.43
C ALA A 85 20.58 10.37 -19.57
N GLY A 86 20.48 9.22 -18.89
CA GLY A 86 19.40 8.96 -17.95
C GLY A 86 19.43 9.88 -16.73
N ALA A 87 20.59 10.10 -16.12
CA ALA A 87 20.72 10.95 -14.94
C ALA A 87 20.39 12.42 -15.25
N LEU A 88 20.93 12.96 -16.34
CA LEU A 88 20.70 14.33 -16.80
C LEU A 88 19.26 14.53 -17.31
N GLY A 89 18.63 13.48 -17.84
CA GLY A 89 17.26 13.50 -18.35
C GLY A 89 16.16 13.23 -17.33
N ASN A 90 16.49 13.09 -16.04
CA ASN A 90 15.55 12.57 -15.01
C ASN A 90 14.89 11.24 -15.42
N GLY A 91 15.69 10.35 -16.00
CA GLY A 91 15.27 9.14 -16.67
C GLY A 91 15.04 9.36 -18.16
N PHE A 92 14.02 8.68 -18.70
CA PHE A 92 13.62 8.75 -20.10
C PHE A 92 12.10 8.93 -20.21
N PRO A 93 11.54 10.07 -19.74
CA PRO A 93 10.09 10.29 -19.64
C PRO A 93 9.35 10.15 -20.98
N GLN A 94 10.00 10.46 -22.10
CA GLN A 94 9.49 10.28 -23.46
C GLN A 94 9.12 8.82 -23.79
N ARG A 95 9.60 7.83 -23.03
CA ARG A 95 9.18 6.42 -23.17
C ARG A 95 7.75 6.18 -22.70
N PHE A 96 7.20 7.10 -21.92
CA PHE A 96 5.91 6.99 -21.24
C PHE A 96 5.12 8.31 -21.34
N PRO A 97 4.79 8.79 -22.57
CA PRO A 97 4.14 10.10 -22.75
C PRO A 97 2.78 10.20 -22.07
N ASP A 98 2.05 9.08 -21.97
CA ASP A 98 0.74 8.98 -21.31
C ASP A 98 0.82 8.70 -19.80
N TYR A 99 2.01 8.53 -19.22
CA TYR A 99 2.13 8.22 -17.81
C TYR A 99 1.87 9.46 -16.96
N VAL A 100 0.85 9.39 -16.11
CA VAL A 100 0.47 10.50 -15.24
C VAL A 100 1.53 10.69 -14.16
N GLN A 101 2.41 11.68 -14.38
CA GLN A 101 3.38 12.11 -13.37
C GLN A 101 2.79 13.09 -12.35
N ARG A 102 1.52 13.47 -12.50
CA ARG A 102 0.87 14.42 -11.58
C ARG A 102 0.95 13.89 -10.14
N ARG A 103 1.37 14.78 -9.24
CA ARG A 103 1.35 14.50 -7.80
C ARG A 103 -0.10 14.29 -7.37
N ILE A 104 -0.37 13.14 -6.75
CA ILE A 104 -1.68 12.85 -6.17
C ILE A 104 -1.74 13.57 -4.82
N SER A 105 -2.80 14.34 -4.58
CA SER A 105 -2.99 15.04 -3.31
C SER A 105 -3.29 14.04 -2.20
N VAL A 106 -2.60 14.16 -1.07
CA VAL A 106 -2.77 13.30 0.12
C VAL A 106 -3.26 14.08 1.35
N GLY A 107 -3.36 15.40 1.24
CA GLY A 107 -3.68 16.30 2.35
C GLY A 107 -2.54 16.42 3.36
N ASP A 108 -2.86 17.04 4.49
CA ASP A 108 -1.94 17.26 5.61
C ASP A 108 -2.32 16.33 6.79
N TRP A 109 -1.47 15.35 7.06
CA TRP A 109 -1.59 14.42 8.20
C TRP A 109 -0.86 14.93 9.45
N ARG A 110 -0.32 16.16 9.41
CA ARG A 110 0.46 16.78 10.50
C ARG A 110 1.63 15.89 10.96
N ASN A 111 2.46 15.50 9.99
CA ASN A 111 3.64 14.65 10.24
C ASN A 111 4.52 15.25 11.36
N GLY A 112 4.90 14.41 12.31
CA GLY A 112 5.72 14.79 13.46
C GLY A 112 4.94 15.34 14.66
N ILE A 113 3.64 15.60 14.52
CA ILE A 113 2.76 16.06 15.62
C ILE A 113 1.60 15.08 15.81
N CYS A 114 0.78 14.84 14.78
CA CYS A 114 -0.41 13.99 14.86
C CYS A 114 -0.21 12.62 14.21
N PHE A 115 0.45 12.61 13.06
CA PHE A 115 0.97 11.40 12.42
C PHE A 115 2.46 11.25 12.73
N ASN A 116 2.78 10.27 13.56
CA ASN A 116 4.15 9.94 13.94
C ASN A 116 4.80 9.07 12.83
N GLU A 117 6.08 9.31 12.55
CA GLU A 117 6.92 8.49 11.68
C GLU A 117 8.40 8.63 12.07
N GLY A 118 9.20 7.57 11.83
CA GLY A 118 10.66 7.63 11.94
C GLY A 118 11.17 8.17 13.28
N THR A 119 11.74 9.38 13.24
CA THR A 119 12.36 10.10 14.39
C THR A 119 11.40 11.04 15.12
N SER A 120 10.11 11.00 14.83
CA SER A 120 9.13 11.91 15.44
C SER A 120 8.98 11.63 16.94
N ARG A 121 8.81 12.70 17.73
CA ARG A 121 8.65 12.60 19.18
C ARG A 121 7.17 12.45 19.51
N ILE A 122 6.81 11.35 20.17
CA ILE A 122 5.42 11.10 20.63
C ILE A 122 4.94 12.26 21.51
N GLU A 123 5.86 12.85 22.25
CA GLU A 123 5.65 13.93 23.20
C GLU A 123 5.28 15.26 22.54
N SER A 124 5.48 15.40 21.22
CA SER A 124 5.05 16.59 20.47
C SER A 124 3.55 16.61 20.18
N TRP A 125 2.86 15.48 20.35
CA TRP A 125 1.41 15.41 20.16
C TRP A 125 0.67 16.26 21.18
N ASN A 126 -0.37 16.98 20.73
CA ASN A 126 -1.31 17.67 21.59
C ASN A 126 -2.73 17.65 21.02
N MET A 127 -3.72 17.70 21.92
CA MET A 127 -5.14 17.60 21.58
C MET A 127 -5.60 18.72 20.64
N GLU A 128 -5.12 19.95 20.86
CA GLU A 128 -5.58 21.13 20.13
C GLU A 128 -5.20 21.06 18.65
N ASP A 129 -3.92 20.83 18.35
CA ASP A 129 -3.40 20.75 16.98
C ASP A 129 -3.91 19.53 16.22
N CYS A 130 -4.13 18.43 16.93
CA CYS A 130 -4.56 17.16 16.35
C CYS A 130 -6.07 16.97 16.29
N THR A 131 -6.85 17.93 16.79
CA THR A 131 -8.29 18.01 16.51
C THR A 131 -8.52 18.48 15.07
N ARG A 132 -8.95 17.55 14.19
CA ARG A 132 -9.06 17.75 12.74
C ARG A 132 -10.42 18.31 12.30
N THR A 133 -11.47 18.11 13.09
CA THR A 133 -12.79 18.74 12.91
C THR A 133 -13.23 19.38 14.24
N ARG A 134 -13.97 20.48 14.19
CA ARG A 134 -14.38 21.27 15.38
C ARG A 134 -15.85 21.69 15.27
N GLY A 135 -16.45 22.07 16.39
CA GLY A 135 -17.79 22.66 16.46
C GLY A 135 -18.90 21.68 16.87
N PHE A 136 -18.56 20.49 17.36
CA PHE A 136 -19.52 19.46 17.76
C PHE A 136 -19.41 19.10 19.24
N PRO A 137 -20.48 18.58 19.87
CA PRO A 137 -20.45 18.16 21.26
C PRO A 137 -19.70 16.83 21.48
N THR A 138 -19.53 16.02 20.43
CA THR A 138 -18.91 14.70 20.51
C THR A 138 -17.47 14.75 20.03
N THR A 139 -16.53 14.31 20.88
CA THR A 139 -15.13 14.09 20.51
C THR A 139 -14.90 12.60 20.22
N VAL A 140 -14.24 12.31 19.11
CA VAL A 140 -13.94 10.94 18.66
C VAL A 140 -12.45 10.82 18.39
N PHE A 141 -11.82 9.81 18.97
CA PHE A 141 -10.38 9.59 18.85
C PHE A 141 -10.09 8.57 17.74
N LEU A 142 -9.41 9.01 16.69
CA LEU A 142 -8.96 8.18 15.57
C LEU A 142 -7.56 7.66 15.86
N TRP A 143 -7.45 6.36 16.12
CA TRP A 143 -6.21 5.72 16.53
C TRP A 143 -5.81 4.62 15.54
N GLY A 144 -4.56 4.67 15.07
CA GLY A 144 -4.00 3.59 14.28
C GLY A 144 -2.73 3.93 13.52
N ASP A 145 -2.51 3.24 12.41
CA ASP A 145 -1.33 3.46 11.57
C ASP A 145 -1.59 4.43 10.40
N SER A 146 -0.81 4.33 9.33
CA SER A 146 -1.00 5.15 8.12
C SER A 146 -2.33 4.88 7.39
N PHE A 147 -2.95 3.71 7.58
CA PHE A 147 -4.32 3.39 7.13
C PHE A 147 -5.40 3.90 8.11
N ALA A 148 -5.03 4.46 9.26
CA ALA A 148 -5.91 5.38 9.98
C ALA A 148 -5.71 6.82 9.48
N ALA A 149 -4.45 7.25 9.35
CA ALA A 149 -4.09 8.60 8.93
C ALA A 149 -4.63 8.97 7.54
N HIS A 150 -4.71 8.01 6.61
CA HIS A 150 -5.16 8.29 5.25
C HIS A 150 -6.61 8.82 5.15
N TYR A 151 -7.42 8.70 6.20
CA TYR A 151 -8.78 9.26 6.24
C TYR A 151 -8.80 10.75 6.56
N VAL A 152 -7.76 11.27 7.21
CA VAL A 152 -7.73 12.61 7.81
C VAL A 152 -8.04 13.70 6.79
N SER A 153 -7.49 13.56 5.58
CA SER A 153 -7.67 14.52 4.50
C SER A 153 -9.12 14.64 3.99
N GLY A 154 -9.97 13.63 4.22
CA GLY A 154 -11.39 13.65 3.85
C GLY A 154 -12.34 14.10 4.95
N LEU A 155 -11.85 14.30 6.19
CA LEU A 155 -12.70 14.63 7.34
C LEU A 155 -13.37 16.00 7.18
N GLY A 156 -12.61 17.02 6.77
CA GLY A 156 -13.12 18.39 6.61
C GLY A 156 -14.26 18.49 5.59
N ALA A 157 -14.13 17.80 4.45
CA ALA A 157 -15.17 17.77 3.41
C ALA A 157 -16.46 17.07 3.86
N ASN A 158 -16.40 16.24 4.91
CA ASN A 158 -17.53 15.45 5.41
C ASN A 158 -18.02 15.93 6.79
N ILE A 159 -17.53 17.06 7.30
CA ILE A 159 -17.74 17.50 8.69
C ILE A 159 -19.22 17.53 9.12
N ASN A 160 -20.11 18.00 8.24
CA ASN A 160 -21.55 18.08 8.50
C ASN A 160 -22.23 16.71 8.60
N ARG A 161 -21.67 15.66 7.97
CA ARG A 161 -22.17 14.28 8.07
C ARG A 161 -21.64 13.61 9.33
N LEU A 162 -20.39 13.89 9.68
CA LEU A 162 -19.69 13.30 10.83
C LEU A 162 -20.32 13.73 12.15
N GLN A 163 -20.60 15.04 12.30
CA GLN A 163 -21.13 15.63 13.54
C GLN A 163 -20.24 15.36 14.78
N ALA A 164 -18.92 15.33 14.62
CA ALA A 164 -17.96 15.10 15.70
C ALA A 164 -16.66 15.89 15.52
N ASN A 165 -15.97 16.15 16.63
CA ASN A 165 -14.59 16.59 16.68
C ASN A 165 -13.68 15.36 16.60
N ILE A 166 -13.08 15.10 15.44
CA ILE A 166 -12.19 13.96 15.23
C ILE A 166 -10.78 14.36 15.63
N VAL A 167 -10.22 13.65 16.60
CA VAL A 167 -8.85 13.83 17.08
C VAL A 167 -7.98 12.75 16.47
N GLU A 168 -6.93 13.16 15.76
CA GLU A 168 -5.97 12.25 15.13
C GLU A 168 -4.86 11.84 16.11
N TYR A 169 -4.62 10.53 16.21
CA TYR A 169 -3.47 9.97 16.90
C TYR A 169 -2.96 8.74 16.14
N THR A 170 -2.02 8.94 15.22
CA THR A 170 -1.62 7.91 14.25
C THR A 170 -0.11 7.73 14.17
N TYR A 171 0.36 6.51 13.84
CA TYR A 171 1.79 6.20 13.73
C TYR A 171 2.07 5.19 12.61
N ALA A 172 2.84 5.59 11.60
CA ALA A 172 3.27 4.77 10.47
C ALA A 172 3.74 3.35 10.87
N GLY A 173 2.93 2.34 10.54
CA GLY A 173 3.22 0.92 10.79
C GLY A 173 3.01 0.45 12.23
N CYS A 174 2.34 1.24 13.08
CA CYS A 174 1.99 0.89 14.46
C CYS A 174 0.46 0.74 14.58
N PRO A 175 -0.08 -0.50 14.65
CA PRO A 175 -1.52 -0.70 14.76
C PRO A 175 -2.03 -0.27 16.14
N PRO A 176 -3.34 -0.01 16.27
CA PRO A 176 -3.95 0.37 17.53
C PRO A 176 -4.20 -0.88 18.42
N ILE A 177 -3.11 -1.56 18.77
CA ILE A 177 -3.07 -2.79 19.55
C ILE A 177 -2.09 -2.59 20.71
N LEU A 178 -2.60 -2.56 21.94
CA LEU A 178 -1.81 -2.27 23.15
C LEU A 178 -0.62 -3.22 23.34
N SER A 179 -0.78 -4.49 22.99
CA SER A 179 0.25 -5.53 23.11
C SER A 179 1.20 -5.62 21.92
N TYR A 180 1.05 -4.77 20.90
CA TYR A 180 1.88 -4.82 19.71
C TYR A 180 3.25 -4.20 19.95
N TYR A 181 4.31 -4.95 19.60
CA TYR A 181 5.69 -4.48 19.63
C TYR A 181 6.36 -4.68 18.26
N SER A 182 7.30 -3.83 17.87
CA SER A 182 8.02 -4.00 16.61
C SER A 182 9.47 -3.55 16.73
N TYR A 183 10.39 -4.38 16.26
CA TYR A 183 11.81 -4.01 16.17
C TYR A 183 12.06 -2.90 15.13
N ALA A 184 11.18 -2.76 14.14
CA ALA A 184 11.24 -1.68 13.16
C ALA A 184 10.57 -0.38 13.65
N ARG A 185 9.78 -0.45 14.74
CA ARG A 185 9.05 0.66 15.35
C ARG A 185 9.13 0.55 16.88
N LEU A 186 10.31 0.83 17.42
CA LEU A 186 10.62 0.65 18.84
C LEU A 186 9.66 1.41 19.77
N ASP A 187 9.19 2.57 19.31
CA ASP A 187 8.33 3.45 20.08
C ASP A 187 6.84 3.06 20.03
N CYS A 188 6.45 2.04 19.27
CA CYS A 188 5.04 1.67 19.10
C CYS A 188 4.37 1.25 20.43
N VAL A 189 5.11 0.57 21.32
CA VAL A 189 4.60 0.21 22.66
C VAL A 189 4.33 1.47 23.49
N ARG A 190 5.26 2.44 23.46
CA ARG A 190 5.10 3.73 24.16
C ARG A 190 3.94 4.53 23.57
N PHE A 191 3.83 4.56 22.25
CA PHE A 191 2.77 5.24 21.50
C PHE A 191 1.38 4.69 21.88
N ASN A 192 1.21 3.37 21.86
CA ASN A 192 -0.06 2.73 22.18
C ASN A 192 -0.44 2.87 23.67
N ARG A 193 0.53 2.86 24.59
CA ARG A 193 0.26 3.19 26.00
C ARG A 193 -0.22 4.63 26.15
N LYS A 194 0.45 5.59 25.50
CA LYS A 194 0.06 7.00 25.56
C LYS A 194 -1.32 7.26 24.96
N ALA A 195 -1.77 6.47 23.97
CA ALA A 195 -3.15 6.53 23.48
C ALA A 195 -4.17 6.31 24.60
N LEU A 196 -3.93 5.32 25.47
CA LEU A 196 -4.81 5.02 26.60
C LEU A 196 -4.79 6.14 27.64
N ASP A 197 -3.61 6.69 27.93
CA ASP A 197 -3.46 7.83 28.85
C ASP A 197 -4.27 9.03 28.34
N ILE A 198 -4.18 9.37 27.05
CA ILE A 198 -4.95 10.46 26.43
C ILE A 198 -6.46 10.20 26.55
N ILE A 199 -6.91 8.98 26.28
CA ILE A 199 -8.34 8.61 26.35
C ILE A 199 -8.89 8.82 27.77
N LEU A 200 -8.10 8.48 28.79
CA LEU A 200 -8.46 8.66 30.19
C LEU A 200 -8.41 10.13 30.62
N GLU A 201 -7.30 10.83 30.34
CA GLU A 201 -7.06 12.22 30.73
C GLU A 201 -8.09 13.18 30.11
N ALA A 202 -8.48 12.94 28.86
CA ALA A 202 -9.43 13.77 28.11
C ALA A 202 -10.88 13.25 28.13
N ASP A 203 -11.18 12.23 28.94
CA ASP A 203 -12.51 11.61 29.07
C ASP A 203 -13.16 11.21 27.73
N ILE A 204 -12.37 10.66 26.81
CA ILE A 204 -12.83 10.31 25.46
C ILE A 204 -13.80 9.13 25.53
N LYS A 205 -15.04 9.31 25.07
CA LYS A 205 -16.09 8.27 25.09
C LYS A 205 -16.23 7.47 23.81
N THR A 206 -15.56 7.87 22.72
CA THR A 206 -15.67 7.17 21.42
C THR A 206 -14.31 7.09 20.72
N VAL A 207 -13.96 5.88 20.26
CA VAL A 207 -12.69 5.60 19.57
C VAL A 207 -12.96 4.87 18.26
N ILE A 208 -12.24 5.27 17.21
CA ILE A 208 -12.16 4.57 15.92
C ILE A 208 -10.77 3.95 15.80
N LEU A 209 -10.71 2.64 15.67
CA LEU A 209 -9.50 1.87 15.40
C LEU A 209 -9.43 1.58 13.89
N SER A 210 -8.30 1.89 13.26
CA SER A 210 -8.05 1.52 11.85
C SER A 210 -6.60 1.12 11.67
N GLY A 211 -6.33 0.24 10.72
CA GLY A 211 -4.98 -0.23 10.48
C GLY A 211 -4.83 -0.95 9.15
N LYS A 212 -3.58 -1.15 8.74
CA LYS A 212 -3.22 -2.02 7.62
C LYS A 212 -3.19 -3.47 8.09
N TRP A 213 -4.35 -4.01 8.44
CA TRP A 213 -4.53 -5.32 9.06
C TRP A 213 -3.83 -6.48 8.32
N SER A 214 -3.64 -6.37 7.01
CA SER A 214 -2.86 -7.33 6.21
C SER A 214 -1.45 -7.56 6.75
N ASP A 215 -0.82 -6.54 7.34
CA ASP A 215 0.56 -6.60 7.83
C ASP A 215 0.67 -7.29 9.21
N TYR A 216 -0.47 -7.52 9.86
CA TYR A 216 -0.53 -8.03 11.24
C TYR A 216 -1.12 -9.43 11.33
N GLU A 217 -1.60 -9.98 10.21
CA GLU A 217 -2.25 -11.29 10.15
C GLU A 217 -1.41 -12.42 10.76
N VAL A 218 -0.11 -12.46 10.45
CA VAL A 218 0.82 -13.51 10.94
C VAL A 218 0.90 -13.53 12.47
N ARG A 219 0.68 -12.39 13.14
CA ARG A 219 0.72 -12.26 14.59
C ARG A 219 -0.62 -12.54 15.26
N GLY A 220 -1.69 -12.68 14.47
CA GLY A 220 -3.05 -12.79 14.96
C GLY A 220 -3.63 -11.47 15.47
N PHE A 221 -4.92 -11.51 15.83
CA PHE A 221 -5.69 -10.34 16.24
C PHE A 221 -6.18 -10.42 17.70
N ASP A 222 -5.68 -11.35 18.52
CA ASP A 222 -6.01 -11.43 19.95
C ASP A 222 -5.72 -10.12 20.69
N GLY A 223 -4.59 -9.46 20.35
CA GLY A 223 -4.24 -8.16 20.90
C GLY A 223 -5.24 -7.05 20.54
N LEU A 224 -5.89 -7.14 19.37
CA LEU A 224 -6.96 -6.21 18.99
C LEU A 224 -8.19 -6.43 19.89
N GLN A 225 -8.60 -7.68 20.09
CA GLN A 225 -9.71 -8.00 21.01
C GLN A 225 -9.43 -7.52 22.43
N GLN A 226 -8.22 -7.77 22.96
CA GLN A 226 -7.81 -7.29 24.28
C GLN A 226 -7.84 -5.75 24.39
N THR A 227 -7.44 -5.05 23.32
CA THR A 227 -7.49 -3.58 23.26
C THR A 227 -8.93 -3.09 23.29
N ILE A 228 -9.83 -3.73 22.53
CA ILE A 228 -11.27 -3.42 22.53
C ILE A 228 -11.88 -3.67 23.91
N ASP A 229 -11.57 -4.79 24.55
CA ASP A 229 -12.09 -5.12 25.89
C ASP A 229 -11.62 -4.10 26.94
N THR A 230 -10.34 -3.67 26.85
CA THR A 230 -9.80 -2.61 27.71
C THR A 230 -10.55 -1.30 27.53
N LEU A 231 -10.76 -0.85 26.28
CA LEU A 231 -11.49 0.38 26.00
C LEU A 231 -12.95 0.30 26.48
N ARG A 232 -13.62 -0.84 26.27
CA ARG A 232 -15.01 -1.05 26.69
C ARG A 232 -15.16 -1.07 28.21
N ALA A 233 -14.19 -1.62 28.94
CA ALA A 233 -14.17 -1.59 30.40
C ALA A 233 -14.10 -0.15 30.94
N LEU A 234 -13.53 0.78 30.18
CA LEU A 234 -13.50 2.22 30.47
C LEU A 234 -14.77 2.98 30.02
N GLY A 235 -15.79 2.26 29.52
CA GLY A 235 -17.02 2.86 29.01
C GLY A 235 -16.88 3.52 27.64
N VAL A 236 -15.81 3.22 26.90
CA VAL A 236 -15.57 3.76 25.56
C VAL A 236 -16.35 2.97 24.50
N ARG A 237 -17.04 3.68 23.62
CA ARG A 237 -17.65 3.11 22.42
C ARG A 237 -16.58 2.92 21.34
N VAL A 238 -16.42 1.69 20.85
CA VAL A 238 -15.37 1.35 19.89
C VAL A 238 -15.93 1.04 18.51
N PHE A 239 -15.34 1.66 17.48
CA PHE A 239 -15.53 1.32 16.07
C PHE A 239 -14.22 0.74 15.53
N VAL A 240 -14.29 -0.28 14.68
CA VAL A 240 -13.13 -0.81 13.96
C VAL A 240 -13.40 -0.69 12.47
N ILE A 241 -12.55 0.05 11.76
CA ILE A 241 -12.56 0.10 10.31
C ILE A 241 -11.61 -0.97 9.78
N GLY A 242 -12.16 -1.90 9.00
CA GLY A 242 -11.42 -3.00 8.39
C GLY A 242 -10.42 -2.54 7.34
N GLN A 243 -9.77 -3.52 6.72
CA GLN A 243 -8.78 -3.34 5.67
C GLN A 243 -9.45 -2.68 4.45
N SER A 244 -8.86 -1.58 4.00
CA SER A 244 -9.19 -0.96 2.73
C SER A 244 -8.46 -1.67 1.58
N PRO A 245 -8.94 -1.53 0.33
CA PRO A 245 -8.35 -2.22 -0.81
C PRO A 245 -6.87 -1.92 -1.00
N GLN A 246 -6.13 -2.94 -1.42
CA GLN A 246 -4.74 -2.82 -1.84
C GLN A 246 -4.58 -3.40 -3.23
N PHE A 247 -3.66 -2.80 -3.99
CA PHE A 247 -3.36 -3.10 -5.37
C PHE A 247 -1.93 -3.64 -5.50
N PRO A 248 -1.60 -4.33 -6.61
CA PRO A 248 -0.27 -4.93 -6.78
C PRO A 248 0.84 -3.87 -6.94
N THR A 249 0.49 -2.63 -7.30
CA THR A 249 1.43 -1.55 -7.48
C THR A 249 0.73 -0.19 -7.38
N ASP A 250 1.49 0.89 -7.55
CA ASP A 250 0.98 2.26 -7.62
C ASP A 250 -0.15 2.39 -8.66
N VAL A 251 -1.27 3.00 -8.25
CA VAL A 251 -2.45 3.11 -9.11
C VAL A 251 -2.23 3.89 -10.41
N ARG A 252 -1.20 4.76 -10.50
CA ARG A 252 -0.81 5.43 -11.75
C ARG A 252 -0.21 4.46 -12.76
N LYS A 253 0.55 3.47 -12.28
CA LYS A 253 1.07 2.40 -13.13
C LYS A 253 -0.10 1.55 -13.63
N ILE A 254 -1.03 1.20 -12.76
CA ILE A 254 -2.24 0.46 -13.15
C ILE A 254 -3.00 1.20 -14.25
N ALA A 255 -3.30 2.49 -14.05
CA ALA A 255 -3.98 3.31 -15.05
C ALA A 255 -3.24 3.37 -16.39
N PHE A 256 -1.91 3.52 -16.33
CA PHE A 256 -1.07 3.55 -17.53
C PHE A 256 -1.15 2.25 -18.34
N PHE A 257 -1.12 1.09 -17.67
CA PHE A 257 -1.23 -0.21 -18.34
C PHE A 257 -2.67 -0.53 -18.78
N ALA A 258 -3.68 -0.16 -18.00
CA ALA A 258 -5.09 -0.31 -18.37
C ALA A 258 -5.40 0.46 -19.67
N LYS A 259 -4.96 1.73 -19.76
CA LYS A 259 -5.10 2.55 -20.98
C LYS A 259 -4.44 1.91 -22.20
N ARG A 260 -3.26 1.29 -22.05
CA ARG A 260 -2.57 0.59 -23.15
C ARG A 260 -3.28 -0.68 -23.63
N GLN A 261 -4.11 -1.27 -22.78
CA GLN A 261 -4.95 -2.41 -23.13
C GLN A 261 -6.30 -1.95 -23.72
N ASN A 262 -6.48 -0.65 -24.01
CA ASN A 262 -7.75 -0.03 -24.40
C ASN A 262 -8.90 -0.33 -23.42
N LEU A 263 -8.55 -0.46 -22.14
CA LEU A 263 -9.52 -0.60 -21.07
C LEU A 263 -9.76 0.79 -20.45
N ASP A 264 -10.97 1.33 -20.61
CA ASP A 264 -11.47 2.47 -19.82
C ASP A 264 -11.87 2.03 -18.40
N ASP A 265 -11.24 0.96 -17.90
CA ASP A 265 -11.55 0.34 -16.62
C ASP A 265 -10.87 1.11 -15.49
N THR A 266 -11.69 1.75 -14.66
CA THR A 266 -11.25 2.47 -13.46
C THR A 266 -11.15 1.58 -12.23
N SER A 267 -11.37 0.27 -12.40
CA SER A 267 -11.27 -0.76 -11.37
C SER A 267 -10.12 -1.72 -11.64
N TRP A 268 -9.57 -2.31 -10.57
CA TRP A 268 -8.54 -3.35 -10.69
C TRP A 268 -8.77 -4.45 -9.64
N PRO A 269 -8.37 -5.70 -9.91
CA PRO A 269 -8.35 -6.74 -8.88
C PRO A 269 -7.49 -6.34 -7.69
N MET A 270 -7.95 -6.64 -6.48
CA MET A 270 -7.15 -6.44 -5.27
C MET A 270 -5.93 -7.39 -5.25
N ALA A 271 -4.85 -6.95 -4.62
CA ALA A 271 -3.66 -7.75 -4.34
C ALA A 271 -3.48 -7.98 -2.83
N MET A 272 -4.55 -8.48 -2.20
CA MET A 272 -4.57 -8.90 -0.80
C MET A 272 -5.58 -10.03 -0.64
N ASP A 273 -5.55 -10.73 0.49
CA ASP A 273 -6.55 -11.76 0.78
C ASP A 273 -7.94 -11.11 0.99
N PRO A 274 -8.97 -11.45 0.19
CA PRO A 274 -10.32 -10.91 0.38
C PRO A 274 -10.95 -11.30 1.72
N GLY A 275 -10.52 -12.38 2.37
CA GLY A 275 -11.02 -12.85 3.66
C GLY A 275 -10.48 -12.10 4.89
N ILE A 276 -9.54 -11.15 4.71
CA ILE A 276 -8.89 -10.44 5.83
C ILE A 276 -9.90 -9.74 6.74
N ASN A 277 -10.94 -9.13 6.20
CA ASN A 277 -11.94 -8.41 7.00
C ASN A 277 -12.85 -9.33 7.79
N GLU A 278 -13.11 -10.53 7.31
CA GLU A 278 -13.84 -11.55 8.08
C GLU A 278 -13.01 -12.05 9.25
N ARG A 279 -11.70 -12.23 9.03
CA ARG A 279 -10.75 -12.60 10.09
C ARG A 279 -10.60 -11.51 11.13
N VAL A 280 -10.41 -10.24 10.74
CA VAL A 280 -10.33 -9.14 11.71
C VAL A 280 -11.65 -9.04 12.49
N ARG A 281 -12.79 -9.11 11.81
CA ARG A 281 -14.12 -9.01 12.43
C ARG A 281 -14.33 -10.00 13.57
N SER A 282 -13.81 -11.23 13.47
CA SER A 282 -13.98 -12.24 14.52
C SER A 282 -13.29 -11.88 15.86
N PHE A 283 -12.33 -10.93 15.84
CA PHE A 283 -11.62 -10.38 16.99
C PHE A 283 -12.05 -8.95 17.35
N THR A 284 -13.28 -8.57 17.00
CA THR A 284 -13.83 -7.24 17.30
C THR A 284 -15.10 -7.30 18.12
N LYS A 285 -15.25 -8.32 18.97
CA LYS A 285 -16.44 -8.50 19.80
C LYS A 285 -16.64 -7.29 20.71
N GLY A 286 -17.84 -6.72 20.66
CA GLY A 286 -18.19 -5.52 21.42
C GLY A 286 -17.86 -4.19 20.75
N ALA A 287 -17.19 -4.20 19.60
CA ALA A 287 -17.01 -3.04 18.74
C ALA A 287 -17.98 -3.07 17.54
N THR A 288 -18.20 -1.91 16.93
CA THR A 288 -18.90 -1.82 15.64
C THR A 288 -17.88 -1.96 14.51
N PHE A 289 -17.94 -3.07 13.77
CA PHE A 289 -17.03 -3.32 12.65
C PHE A 289 -17.58 -2.77 11.34
N ILE A 290 -16.79 -1.95 10.65
CA ILE A 290 -17.08 -1.36 9.35
C ILE A 290 -16.14 -1.98 8.33
N ASP A 291 -16.69 -2.48 7.23
CA ASP A 291 -15.95 -3.21 6.20
C ASP A 291 -15.85 -2.37 4.92
N PRO A 292 -14.70 -1.70 4.66
CA PRO A 292 -14.55 -0.85 3.48
C PRO A 292 -14.81 -1.59 2.17
N LEU A 293 -14.51 -2.89 2.09
CA LEU A 293 -14.63 -3.66 0.86
C LEU A 293 -16.08 -3.77 0.38
N LYS A 294 -17.04 -3.78 1.31
CA LYS A 294 -18.48 -3.79 0.97
C LYS A 294 -18.98 -2.51 0.30
N PHE A 295 -18.28 -1.40 0.49
CA PHE A 295 -18.68 -0.09 -0.03
C PHE A 295 -17.85 0.37 -1.23
N LEU A 296 -16.64 -0.14 -1.34
CA LEU A 296 -15.69 0.24 -2.37
C LEU A 296 -15.62 -0.79 -3.50
N CYS A 297 -15.79 -2.07 -3.22
CA CYS A 297 -15.48 -3.13 -4.18
C CYS A 297 -16.72 -3.90 -4.64
N SER A 298 -16.65 -4.44 -5.85
CA SER A 298 -17.66 -5.34 -6.42
C SER A 298 -16.95 -6.50 -7.12
N ALA A 299 -17.38 -7.73 -6.83
CA ALA A 299 -16.81 -8.96 -7.42
C ALA A 299 -15.27 -9.05 -7.35
N GLY A 300 -14.66 -8.66 -6.22
CA GLY A 300 -13.20 -8.72 -6.02
C GLY A 300 -12.38 -7.64 -6.74
N ARG A 301 -13.06 -6.71 -7.43
CA ARG A 301 -12.47 -5.55 -8.11
C ARG A 301 -12.82 -4.29 -7.34
N CYS A 302 -11.88 -3.36 -7.25
CA CYS A 302 -12.08 -2.10 -6.56
C CYS A 302 -11.64 -0.94 -7.46
N PRO A 303 -12.37 0.19 -7.44
CA PRO A 303 -12.00 1.38 -8.18
C PRO A 303 -10.66 1.90 -7.66
N TYR A 304 -9.70 2.11 -8.55
CA TYR A 304 -8.46 2.84 -8.25
C TYR A 304 -8.56 4.32 -8.62
N SER A 305 -9.57 4.69 -9.43
CA SER A 305 -9.91 6.07 -9.78
C SER A 305 -11.43 6.25 -9.84
N ASP A 306 -11.88 7.48 -9.58
CA ASP A 306 -13.28 7.90 -9.70
C ASP A 306 -13.32 9.32 -10.28
N ARG A 307 -14.18 9.55 -11.28
CA ARG A 307 -14.35 10.86 -11.97
C ARG A 307 -13.04 11.52 -12.42
N GLY A 308 -12.06 10.74 -12.84
CA GLY A 308 -10.75 11.23 -13.30
C GLY A 308 -9.74 11.55 -12.19
N GLU A 309 -10.09 11.31 -10.92
CA GLU A 309 -9.19 11.43 -9.78
C GLU A 309 -8.75 10.05 -9.28
N PHE A 310 -7.47 9.91 -8.93
CA PHE A 310 -7.00 8.70 -8.27
C PHE A 310 -7.53 8.65 -6.85
N MET A 311 -8.14 7.51 -6.47
CA MET A 311 -8.60 7.29 -5.11
C MET A 311 -7.46 6.97 -4.14
N TYR A 312 -6.30 6.56 -4.64
CA TYR A 312 -5.14 6.16 -3.86
C TYR A 312 -3.91 6.91 -4.37
N PHE A 313 -2.94 7.21 -3.50
CA PHE A 313 -1.69 7.86 -3.94
C PHE A 313 -0.54 6.88 -4.20
N ASP A 314 -0.67 5.66 -3.68
CA ASP A 314 0.25 4.55 -3.90
C ASP A 314 -0.54 3.27 -4.23
N TYR A 315 -0.17 2.13 -3.65
CA TYR A 315 -0.87 0.85 -3.85
C TYR A 315 -2.04 0.62 -2.89
N GLY A 316 -2.30 1.46 -1.88
CA GLY A 316 -3.38 1.21 -0.92
C GLY A 316 -3.74 2.35 0.03
N HIS A 317 -2.93 3.41 0.15
CA HIS A 317 -3.31 4.59 0.93
C HIS A 317 -4.19 5.53 0.11
N PHE A 318 -5.28 6.01 0.71
CA PHE A 318 -6.19 6.95 0.07
C PHE A 318 -5.51 8.28 -0.26
N SER A 319 -5.83 8.82 -1.43
CA SER A 319 -5.65 10.24 -1.74
C SER A 319 -6.68 11.09 -1.00
N SER A 320 -6.59 12.42 -1.08
CA SER A 320 -7.64 13.32 -0.55
C SER A 320 -9.02 13.06 -1.16
N ALA A 321 -9.07 12.75 -2.46
CA ALA A 321 -10.31 12.40 -3.14
C ALA A 321 -10.86 11.06 -2.64
N GLY A 322 -10.00 10.04 -2.54
CA GLY A 322 -10.37 8.72 -2.02
C GLY A 322 -10.83 8.77 -0.56
N ALA A 323 -10.14 9.52 0.30
CA ALA A 323 -10.50 9.70 1.70
C ALA A 323 -11.87 10.38 1.84
N THR A 324 -12.12 11.42 1.04
CA THR A 324 -13.41 12.12 1.00
C THR A 324 -14.54 11.18 0.60
N LEU A 325 -14.35 10.40 -0.46
CA LEU A 325 -15.34 9.43 -0.94
C LEU A 325 -15.56 8.31 0.09
N ALA A 326 -14.49 7.74 0.62
CA ALA A 326 -14.54 6.68 1.63
C ALA A 326 -15.34 7.13 2.87
N ILE A 327 -15.05 8.33 3.38
CA ILE A 327 -15.75 8.87 4.54
C ILE A 327 -17.23 9.09 4.22
N SER A 328 -17.57 9.57 3.03
CA SER A 328 -18.97 9.77 2.64
C SER A 328 -19.78 8.47 2.62
N LYS A 329 -19.15 7.33 2.30
CA LYS A 329 -19.81 6.04 2.12
C LYS A 329 -20.02 5.26 3.41
N TYR A 330 -19.03 5.21 4.30
CA TYR A 330 -19.05 4.21 5.39
C TYR A 330 -18.56 4.69 6.76
N TRP A 331 -18.08 5.92 6.90
CA TRP A 331 -17.65 6.42 8.20
C TRP A 331 -18.82 6.50 9.21
N PRO A 332 -18.62 6.25 10.52
CA PRO A 332 -19.70 6.42 11.48
C PRO A 332 -20.18 7.88 11.58
N ALA A 333 -21.48 8.10 11.72
CA ALA A 333 -22.05 9.43 11.99
C ALA A 333 -22.36 9.58 13.49
N PHE A 334 -22.14 10.76 14.06
CA PHE A 334 -22.22 11.05 15.50
C PHE A 334 -23.23 12.15 15.85
N GLY A 335 -24.27 12.33 15.03
CA GLY A 335 -25.34 13.29 15.28
C GLY A 335 -26.07 13.06 16.62
N LYS A 336 -26.82 14.08 17.06
CA LYS A 336 -27.41 14.19 18.42
C LYS A 336 -28.32 13.03 18.87
N ASP A 337 -28.75 12.17 17.96
CA ASP A 337 -29.39 10.90 18.28
C ASP A 337 -28.80 9.84 17.36
N ASN A 338 -28.19 8.78 17.91
CA ASN A 338 -28.21 7.45 17.28
C ASN A 338 -27.70 6.38 18.26
N ALA A 339 -28.69 5.71 18.86
CA ALA A 339 -28.64 4.26 18.97
C ALA A 339 -28.28 3.66 17.58
N LEU A 340 -27.52 2.56 17.60
CA LEU A 340 -27.11 1.82 16.40
C LEU A 340 -28.30 1.61 15.44
N PRO A 341 -28.10 1.73 14.11
CA PRO A 341 -29.11 1.24 13.18
C PRO A 341 -29.31 -0.25 13.47
N LYS A 342 -30.52 -0.62 13.89
CA LYS A 342 -30.90 -2.03 14.01
C LYS A 342 -30.75 -2.65 12.62
N THR A 343 -29.80 -3.56 12.49
CA THR A 343 -29.71 -4.46 11.34
C THR A 343 -31.04 -5.18 11.17
N LYS A 344 -31.65 -5.05 9.99
CA LYS A 344 -32.66 -6.01 9.51
C LYS A 344 -31.96 -7.23 8.94
#